data_AF-A0A382LH17-F1
#
_entry.id   AF-A0A382LH17-F1
#
_cell.length_a   1.000
_cell.length_b   1.000
_cell.length_c   1.000
_cell.angle_alpha   90.00
_cell.angle_beta   90.00
_cell.angle_gamma   90.00
#
_symmetry.space_group_name_H-M   'P 1'
#
loop_
_entity.id
_entity.type
_entity.pdbx_description
1 polymer ?
#
loop_
_entity_poly.entity_id
_entity_poly.type
_entity_poly.pdbx_seq_one_letter_code
_entity_poly.pdbx_strand_id
1 'polypeptide(L)'
;MKIIFAVGLTLILGIGLALNAYAAGDATKGKAAYAVCAACHGANGMGNKALNAPRIAGQEPWYLERQLKNFKGGIRGADPKDTYGM
;
A
#
# COMPACT_ATOMS: atom_id res chain seq x y z
N MET A 1 50.11 -0.02 -11.06
CA MET A 1 49.60 -0.82 -9.92
C MET A 1 48.79 -0.02 -8.88
N LYS A 2 49.06 1.28 -8.64
CA LYS A 2 48.28 2.12 -7.70
C LYS A 2 46.90 2.58 -8.20
N ILE A 3 46.65 2.58 -9.51
CA ILE A 3 45.42 3.13 -10.12
C ILE A 3 44.26 2.12 -10.07
N ILE A 4 44.57 0.81 -10.00
CA ILE A 4 43.56 -0.26 -10.00
C ILE A 4 42.82 -0.33 -8.65
N PHE A 5 43.48 0.03 -7.55
CA PHE A 5 42.86 0.07 -6.21
C PHE A 5 41.94 1.28 -5.99
N ALA A 6 42.14 2.39 -6.71
CA ALA A 6 41.30 3.58 -6.58
C ALA A 6 39.95 3.43 -7.28
N VAL A 7 39.89 2.67 -8.38
CA VAL A 7 38.66 2.44 -9.15
C VAL A 7 37.78 1.37 -8.50
N GLY A 8 38.36 0.39 -7.79
CA GLY A 8 37.60 -0.62 -7.06
C GLY A 8 36.85 -0.07 -5.84
N LEU A 9 37.36 1.00 -5.22
CA LEU A 9 36.75 1.61 -4.03
C LEU A 9 35.61 2.57 -4.38
N THR A 10 35.67 3.24 -5.53
CA THR A 10 34.60 4.13 -6.01
C THR A 10 33.40 3.36 -6.58
N LEU A 11 33.60 2.15 -7.11
CA LEU A 11 32.51 1.33 -7.64
C LEU A 11 31.62 0.70 -6.55
N ILE A 12 32.15 0.45 -5.35
CA ILE A 12 31.40 -0.10 -4.21
C ILE A 12 30.53 0.97 -3.53
N LEU A 13 30.89 2.25 -3.66
CA LEU A 13 30.16 3.37 -3.06
C LEU A 13 28.92 3.82 -3.87
N GLY A 14 28.82 3.44 -5.15
CA GLY A 14 27.78 3.93 -6.06
C GLY A 14 26.48 3.11 -6.12
N ILE A 15 26.47 1.89 -5.56
CA ILE A 15 25.31 0.96 -5.64
C ILE A 15 24.46 0.98 -4.36
N GLY A 16 24.97 1.56 -3.26
CA GLY A 16 24.24 1.64 -2.00
C GLY A 16 23.40 2.91 -1.89
N LEU A 17 22.10 2.74 -1.61
CA LEU A 17 21.12 3.77 -1.22
C LEU A 17 20.31 4.45 -2.34
N ALA A 18 19.64 3.65 -3.16
CA ALA A 18 18.30 4.05 -3.62
C ALA A 18 17.30 3.80 -2.48
N LEU A 19 17.32 4.64 -1.45
CA LEU A 19 16.25 4.67 -0.44
C LEU A 19 15.00 5.25 -1.13
N ASN A 20 14.07 4.38 -1.53
CA ASN A 20 12.74 4.80 -1.94
C ASN A 20 12.03 5.39 -0.72
N ALA A 21 12.20 6.70 -0.51
CA ALA A 21 11.42 7.47 0.45
C ALA A 21 10.00 7.64 -0.11
N TYR A 22 9.11 6.70 0.21
CA TYR A 22 7.68 6.91 -0.02
C TYR A 22 7.23 8.04 0.91
N ALA A 23 6.60 9.08 0.34
CA ALA A 23 6.00 10.14 1.14
C ALA A 23 4.96 9.52 2.08
N ALA A 24 5.03 9.86 3.37
CA ALA A 24 4.03 9.41 4.34
C ALA A 24 2.64 9.94 3.93
N GLY A 25 1.61 9.12 4.14
CA GLY A 25 0.23 9.53 3.89
C GLY A 25 -0.23 10.63 4.85
N ASP A 26 -1.14 11.48 4.38
CA ASP A 26 -1.81 12.51 5.20
C ASP A 26 -3.07 11.92 5.85
N ALA A 27 -2.99 11.63 7.15
CA ALA A 27 -4.10 11.03 7.91
C ALA A 27 -5.35 11.93 7.96
N THR A 28 -5.18 13.26 7.91
CA THR A 28 -6.31 14.20 7.93
C THR A 28 -7.08 14.13 6.62
N LYS A 29 -6.38 14.14 5.49
CA LYS A 29 -7.00 13.91 4.17
C LYS A 29 -7.59 12.50 4.06
N GLY A 30 -6.88 11.50 4.59
CA GLY A 30 -7.36 10.11 4.64
C GLY A 30 -8.68 9.99 5.40
N LYS A 31 -8.83 10.65 6.56
CA LYS A 31 -10.07 10.67 7.34
C LYS A 31 -11.24 11.30 6.58
N ALA A 32 -11.00 12.40 5.84
CA ALA A 32 -12.05 13.01 5.02
C ALA A 32 -12.49 12.08 3.87
N ALA A 33 -11.54 11.46 3.18
CA ALA A 33 -11.83 10.49 2.11
C ALA A 33 -12.51 9.22 2.62
N TYR A 34 -12.28 8.83 3.88
CA TYR A 34 -12.83 7.64 4.50
C TYR A 34 -14.37 7.64 4.64
N ALA A 35 -15.02 8.80 4.57
CA ALA A 35 -16.45 8.95 4.84
C ALA A 35 -17.33 7.97 4.02
N VAL A 36 -17.01 7.76 2.74
CA VAL A 36 -17.75 6.82 1.88
C VAL A 36 -17.47 5.35 2.23
N CYS A 37 -16.25 5.06 2.67
CA CYS A 37 -15.81 3.71 3.04
C CYS A 37 -16.50 3.23 4.34
N ALA A 38 -16.82 4.17 5.23
CA ALA A 38 -17.41 3.90 6.53
C ALA A 38 -18.79 3.23 6.44
N ALA A 39 -19.51 3.40 5.34
CA ALA A 39 -20.81 2.76 5.13
C ALA A 39 -20.72 1.22 5.19
N CYS A 40 -19.63 0.64 4.69
CA CYS A 40 -19.41 -0.81 4.71
C CYS A 40 -18.40 -1.23 5.78
N HIS A 41 -17.30 -0.49 5.93
CA HIS A 41 -16.20 -0.86 6.85
C HIS A 41 -16.42 -0.35 8.29
N GLY A 42 -17.51 0.37 8.54
CA GLY A 42 -17.84 0.96 9.84
C GLY A 42 -17.06 2.25 10.13
N ALA A 43 -17.57 3.08 11.04
CA ALA A 43 -16.99 4.39 11.37
C ALA A 43 -15.51 4.31 11.79
N ASN A 44 -15.13 3.22 12.47
CA ASN A 44 -13.76 2.99 12.96
C ASN A 44 -13.00 1.94 12.14
N GLY A 45 -13.49 1.53 10.97
CA GLY A 45 -12.81 0.54 10.12
C GLY A 45 -12.84 -0.90 10.67
N MET A 46 -13.76 -1.20 11.58
CA MET A 46 -13.86 -2.51 12.23
C MET A 46 -14.44 -3.61 11.32
N GLY A 47 -14.95 -3.25 10.14
CA GLY A 47 -15.64 -4.15 9.23
C GLY A 47 -17.10 -4.37 9.62
N ASN A 48 -17.83 -5.06 8.74
CA ASN A 48 -19.20 -5.46 8.95
C ASN A 48 -19.41 -6.87 8.38
N LYS A 49 -19.57 -7.86 9.27
CA LYS A 49 -19.74 -9.27 8.87
C LYS A 49 -21.00 -9.49 8.03
N ALA A 50 -22.08 -8.77 8.31
CA ALA A 50 -23.34 -8.92 7.58
C ALA A 50 -23.23 -8.47 6.11
N LEU A 51 -22.27 -7.58 5.82
CA LEU A 51 -21.98 -7.09 4.48
C LEU A 51 -20.74 -7.75 3.86
N ASN A 52 -20.16 -8.77 4.52
CA ASN A 52 -18.86 -9.34 4.18
C ASN A 52 -17.73 -8.29 4.04
N ALA A 53 -17.88 -7.13 4.70
CA ALA A 53 -16.91 -6.06 4.66
C ALA A 53 -15.79 -6.32 5.68
N PRO A 54 -14.53 -6.49 5.26
CA PRO A 54 -13.45 -6.84 6.17
C PRO A 54 -13.05 -5.66 7.07
N ARG A 55 -12.42 -5.99 8.20
CA ARG A 55 -11.74 -5.02 9.06
C ARG A 55 -10.52 -4.44 8.35
N ILE A 56 -10.39 -3.12 8.39
CA ILE A 56 -9.25 -2.36 7.86
C ILE A 56 -8.51 -1.58 8.97
N ALA A 57 -9.13 -1.42 10.14
CA ALA A 57 -8.51 -0.81 11.30
C ALA A 57 -7.25 -1.58 11.74
N GLY A 58 -6.15 -0.85 11.92
CA GLY A 58 -4.86 -1.42 12.32
C GLY A 58 -4.15 -2.20 11.23
N GLN A 59 -4.58 -2.09 9.97
CA GLN A 59 -3.85 -2.64 8.84
C GLN A 59 -2.67 -1.73 8.47
N GLU A 60 -1.61 -2.33 7.95
CA GLU A 60 -0.42 -1.62 7.52
C GLU A 60 -0.71 -0.68 6.34
N PRO A 61 -0.19 0.57 6.33
CA PRO A 61 -0.46 1.54 5.28
C PRO A 61 -0.08 1.04 3.88
N TRP A 62 1.07 0.38 3.75
CA TRP A 62 1.54 -0.18 2.47
C TRP A 62 0.58 -1.23 1.91
N TYR A 63 -0.06 -2.01 2.78
CA TYR A 63 -0.99 -3.04 2.37
C TYR A 63 -2.28 -2.40 1.88
N LEU A 64 -2.84 -1.45 2.65
CA LEU A 64 -4.04 -0.72 2.24
C LEU A 64 -3.85 -0.02 0.90
N GLU A 65 -2.73 0.69 0.73
CA GLU A 65 -2.40 1.34 -0.54
C GLU A 65 -2.32 0.33 -1.69
N ARG A 66 -1.63 -0.80 -1.49
CA ARG A 66 -1.51 -1.86 -2.49
C ARG A 66 -2.88 -2.43 -2.86
N GLN A 67 -3.75 -2.71 -1.89
CA GLN A 67 -5.08 -3.25 -2.18
C GLN A 67 -5.95 -2.26 -2.93
N LEU A 68 -5.93 -0.98 -2.54
CA LEU A 68 -6.67 0.07 -3.25
C LEU A 68 -6.20 0.21 -4.70
N LYS A 69 -4.88 0.18 -4.94
CA LYS A 69 -4.30 0.16 -6.29
C LYS A 69 -4.73 -1.08 -7.09
N ASN A 70 -4.74 -2.26 -6.46
CA ASN A 70 -5.16 -3.50 -7.11
C ASN A 70 -6.64 -3.50 -7.48
N PHE A 71 -7.53 -3.01 -6.61
CA PHE A 71 -8.95 -2.85 -6.94
C PHE A 71 -9.15 -1.86 -8.08
N LYS A 72 -8.50 -0.68 -8.01
CA LYS A 72 -8.58 0.32 -9.07
C LYS A 72 -8.05 -0.20 -10.41
N GLY A 73 -7.02 -1.03 -10.39
CA GLY A 73 -6.41 -1.65 -11.58
C GLY A 73 -7.09 -2.93 -12.06
N GLY A 74 -8.17 -3.39 -11.42
CA GLY A 74 -8.83 -4.65 -11.77
C GLY A 74 -7.99 -5.91 -11.50
N ILE A 75 -6.88 -5.81 -10.76
CA ILE A 75 -6.06 -6.96 -10.36
C ILE A 75 -6.79 -7.77 -9.27
N ARG A 76 -7.67 -7.12 -8.51
CA ARG A 76 -8.49 -7.72 -7.46
C ARG A 76 -9.94 -7.28 -7.63
N GLY A 77 -10.90 -8.18 -7.39
CA GLY A 77 -12.34 -7.90 -7.49
C GLY A 77 -12.87 -7.88 -8.92
N ALA A 78 -12.11 -8.37 -9.91
CA ALA A 78 -12.53 -8.44 -11.31
C ALA A 78 -12.53 -9.87 -11.88
N ASP A 79 -12.11 -10.87 -11.10
CA ASP A 79 -12.19 -12.26 -11.53
C ASP A 79 -13.66 -12.68 -11.57
N PRO A 80 -14.19 -13.21 -12.69
CA PRO A 80 -15.56 -13.68 -12.78
C PRO A 80 -15.94 -14.76 -11.75
N LYS A 81 -14.95 -15.44 -11.16
CA LYS A 81 -15.12 -16.44 -10.11
C LYS A 81 -15.02 -15.85 -8.70
N ASP A 82 -14.69 -14.57 -8.56
CA ASP A 82 -14.67 -13.87 -7.27
C ASP A 82 -16.10 -13.56 -6.82
N THR A 83 -16.80 -14.61 -6.35
CA THR A 83 -18.19 -14.52 -5.89
C THR A 83 -18.35 -13.73 -4.59
N TYR A 84 -17.25 -13.37 -3.93
CA TYR A 84 -17.24 -12.64 -2.66
C TYR A 84 -16.68 -11.21 -2.79
N GLY A 85 -16.03 -10.90 -3.91
CA GLY A 85 -15.35 -9.62 -4.16
C GLY A 85 -15.96 -8.77 -5.29
N MET A 86 -17.12 -9.17 -5.81
CA MET A 86 -18.02 -8.35 -6.63
C MET A 86 -19.38 -8.22 -5.97
#